data_AF-A0A502MP95-F1
#
_entry.id   AF-A0A502MP95-F1
#
_cell.length_a   1.000
_cell.length_b   1.000
_cell.length_c   1.000
_cell.angle_alpha   90.00
_cell.angle_beta   90.00
_cell.angle_gamma   90.00
#
_symmetry.space_group_name_H-M   'P 1'
#
loop_
_entity.id
_entity.type
_entity.pdbx_description
1 polymer ?
#
loop_
_entity_poly.entity_id
_entity_poly.type
_entity_poly.pdbx_seq_one_letter_code
_entity_poly.pdbx_strand_id
1 'polypeptide(L)'
;MGKKSKSDRKLLRLEAKLNAASRRWNKATTRTAAAEKEEERATARREKAEEKEVETAAAFARARDRLMNTRAKSLKGLLVKVRAREVDYSDDEALEVEILKSLVADLKAMRP
;
A
#
# COMPACT_ATOMS: atom_id res chain seq x y z
N MET A 1 14.81 16.93 -69.79
CA MET A 1 14.18 17.47 -68.56
C MET A 1 13.94 16.39 -67.47
N GLY A 2 14.91 15.50 -67.15
CA GLY A 2 14.61 14.25 -66.40
C GLY A 2 15.21 14.08 -64.99
N LYS A 3 16.10 14.97 -64.52
CA LYS A 3 16.78 14.83 -63.21
C LYS A 3 16.11 15.61 -62.07
N LYS A 4 15.66 16.85 -62.31
CA LYS A 4 14.99 17.69 -61.29
C LYS A 4 13.65 17.10 -60.83
N SER A 5 12.79 16.63 -61.75
CA SER A 5 11.52 15.99 -61.34
C SER A 5 11.70 14.68 -60.56
N LYS A 6 12.83 13.98 -60.75
CA LYS A 6 13.17 12.77 -59.97
C LYS A 6 13.67 13.11 -58.56
N SER A 7 14.39 14.23 -58.36
CA SER A 7 14.78 14.67 -57.01
C SER A 7 13.59 15.14 -56.20
N ASP A 8 12.67 15.90 -56.81
CA ASP A 8 11.50 16.44 -56.11
C ASP A 8 10.55 15.32 -55.69
N ARG A 9 10.35 14.31 -56.54
CA ARG A 9 9.59 13.11 -56.19
C ARG A 9 10.25 12.31 -55.06
N LYS A 10 11.59 12.30 -54.98
CA LYS A 10 12.31 11.68 -53.87
C LYS A 10 12.11 12.49 -52.57
N LEU A 11 12.16 13.81 -52.64
CA LEU A 11 11.91 14.68 -51.50
C LEU A 11 10.49 14.51 -50.95
N LEU A 12 9.46 14.52 -51.80
CA LEU A 12 8.07 14.28 -51.37
C LEU A 12 7.88 12.91 -50.69
N ARG A 13 8.56 11.86 -51.19
CA ARG A 13 8.54 10.54 -50.54
C ARG A 13 9.24 10.54 -49.18
N LEU A 14 10.33 11.28 -49.04
CA LEU A 14 11.05 11.39 -47.77
C LEU A 14 10.26 12.23 -46.76
N GLU A 15 9.62 13.32 -47.19
CA GLU A 15 8.72 14.12 -46.39
C GLU A 15 7.54 13.29 -45.86
N ALA A 16 6.88 12.52 -46.74
CA ALA A 16 5.80 11.63 -46.32
C ALA A 16 6.26 10.60 -45.27
N LYS A 17 7.45 10.03 -45.45
CA LYS A 17 8.06 9.11 -44.47
C LYS A 17 8.37 9.79 -43.15
N LEU A 18 8.95 11.00 -43.20
CA LEU A 18 9.27 11.80 -42.02
C LEU A 18 8.00 12.15 -41.23
N ASN A 19 6.97 12.62 -41.93
CA ASN A 19 5.69 12.96 -41.32
C ASN A 19 5.01 11.74 -40.70
N ALA A 20 5.07 10.57 -41.35
CA ALA A 20 4.56 9.33 -40.77
C ALA A 20 5.35 8.90 -39.53
N ALA A 21 6.67 9.02 -39.55
CA ALA A 21 7.53 8.73 -38.40
C ALA A 21 7.26 9.68 -37.23
N SER A 22 7.16 10.99 -37.50
CA SER A 22 6.82 12.02 -36.51
C SER A 22 5.46 11.75 -35.86
N ARG A 23 4.42 11.42 -36.64
CA ARG A 23 3.10 11.05 -36.09
C ARG A 23 3.17 9.82 -35.19
N ARG A 24 3.94 8.80 -35.57
CA ARG A 24 4.14 7.60 -34.75
C ARG A 24 4.87 7.92 -33.46
N TRP A 25 5.92 8.74 -33.53
CA TRP A 25 6.67 9.19 -32.36
C TRP A 25 5.78 9.98 -31.40
N ASN A 26 5.05 10.98 -31.88
CA ASN A 26 4.11 11.75 -31.06
C ASN A 26 3.08 10.86 -30.37
N LYS A 27 2.51 9.88 -31.09
CA LYS A 27 1.57 8.91 -30.51
C LYS A 27 2.21 8.06 -29.42
N ALA A 28 3.46 7.64 -29.60
CA ALA A 28 4.20 6.89 -28.57
C ALA A 28 4.46 7.77 -27.34
N THR A 29 4.92 9.01 -27.53
CA THR A 29 5.15 9.97 -26.44
C THR A 29 3.87 10.24 -25.64
N THR A 30 2.73 10.45 -26.30
CA THR A 30 1.45 10.63 -25.59
C THR A 30 1.07 9.41 -24.76
N ARG A 31 1.33 8.19 -25.27
CA ARG A 31 1.06 6.95 -24.53
C ARG A 31 1.97 6.82 -23.32
N THR A 32 3.25 7.12 -23.45
CA THR A 32 4.20 7.11 -22.33
C THR A 32 3.78 8.11 -21.26
N ALA A 33 3.46 9.36 -21.63
CA ALA A 33 3.02 10.38 -20.68
C ALA A 33 1.71 9.99 -19.96
N ALA A 34 0.80 9.28 -20.64
CA ALA A 34 -0.41 8.77 -20.01
C ALA A 34 -0.10 7.67 -18.99
N ALA A 35 0.81 6.75 -19.31
CA ALA A 35 1.24 5.68 -18.41
C ALA A 35 1.96 6.23 -17.17
N GLU A 36 2.88 7.18 -17.34
CA GLU A 36 3.59 7.84 -16.23
C GLU A 36 2.60 8.52 -15.27
N LYS A 37 1.58 9.19 -15.81
CA LYS A 37 0.52 9.81 -14.99
C LYS A 37 -0.32 8.79 -14.22
N GLU A 38 -0.57 7.62 -14.79
CA GLU A 38 -1.26 6.54 -14.10
C GLU A 38 -0.41 5.92 -12.99
N GLU A 39 0.90 5.76 -13.24
CA GLU A 39 1.87 5.31 -12.25
C GLU A 39 1.97 6.29 -11.07
N GLU A 40 2.11 7.60 -11.34
CA GLU A 40 2.12 8.64 -10.31
C GLU A 40 0.86 8.57 -9.42
N ARG A 41 -0.31 8.36 -10.03
CA ARG A 41 -1.58 8.19 -9.29
C ARG A 41 -1.61 6.91 -8.47
N ALA A 42 -1.05 5.82 -8.99
CA ALA A 42 -0.98 4.55 -8.28
C ALA A 42 -0.05 4.68 -7.07
N THR A 43 1.12 5.30 -7.23
CA THR A 43 2.07 5.59 -6.17
C THR A 43 1.42 6.44 -5.07
N ALA A 44 0.79 7.56 -5.42
CA ALA A 44 0.12 8.41 -4.44
C ALA A 44 -1.04 7.70 -3.69
N ARG A 45 -1.74 6.77 -4.35
CA ARG A 45 -2.77 5.95 -3.69
C ARG A 45 -2.16 4.95 -2.72
N ARG A 46 -1.03 4.34 -3.09
CA ARG A 46 -0.30 3.41 -2.24
C ARG A 46 0.23 4.12 -1.00
N GLU A 47 0.86 5.27 -1.14
CA GLU A 47 1.35 6.07 -0.01
C GLU A 47 0.22 6.42 0.98
N LYS A 48 -0.94 6.83 0.47
CA LYS A 48 -2.13 7.09 1.33
C LYS A 48 -2.67 5.83 2.00
N ALA A 49 -2.55 4.67 1.36
CA ALA A 49 -2.96 3.40 1.96
C ALA A 49 -1.99 2.99 3.07
N GLU A 50 -0.69 3.11 2.83
CA GLU A 50 0.38 2.85 3.81
C GLU A 50 0.23 3.80 5.02
N GLU A 51 -0.03 5.09 4.81
CA GLU A 51 -0.28 6.06 5.89
C GLU A 51 -1.48 5.65 6.75
N LYS A 52 -2.61 5.29 6.11
CA LYS A 52 -3.81 4.82 6.82
C LYS A 52 -3.59 3.52 7.57
N GLU A 53 -2.78 2.62 7.00
CA GLU A 53 -2.41 1.36 7.65
C GLU A 53 -1.64 1.65 8.94
N VAL A 54 -0.63 2.54 8.90
CA VAL A 54 0.14 2.96 10.07
C VAL A 54 -0.76 3.60 11.13
N GLU A 55 -1.65 4.51 10.74
CA GLU A 55 -2.59 5.14 11.68
C GLU A 55 -3.52 4.12 12.34
N THR A 56 -4.05 3.18 11.56
CA THR A 56 -4.97 2.14 12.03
C THR A 56 -4.25 1.16 12.95
N ALA A 57 -3.03 0.74 12.59
CA ALA A 57 -2.18 -0.11 13.41
C ALA A 57 -1.85 0.57 14.76
N ALA A 58 -1.52 1.86 14.75
CA ALA A 58 -1.27 2.63 15.96
C ALA A 58 -2.53 2.78 16.84
N ALA A 59 -3.72 2.93 16.24
CA ALA A 59 -4.98 2.96 16.98
C ALA A 59 -5.29 1.60 17.61
N PHE A 60 -5.09 0.51 16.85
CA PHE A 60 -5.26 -0.86 17.33
C PHE A 60 -4.31 -1.17 18.50
N ALA A 61 -3.01 -0.89 18.35
CA ALA A 61 -2.02 -1.11 19.40
C ALA A 61 -2.40 -0.37 20.69
N ARG A 62 -2.80 0.90 20.59
CA ARG A 62 -3.28 1.69 21.74
C ARG A 62 -4.51 1.07 22.42
N ALA A 63 -5.48 0.57 21.64
CA ALA A 63 -6.67 -0.06 22.18
C ALA A 63 -6.34 -1.39 22.88
N ARG A 64 -5.49 -2.21 22.26
CA ARG A 64 -5.00 -3.47 22.81
C ARG A 64 -4.22 -3.25 24.11
N ASP A 65 -3.28 -2.31 24.14
CA ASP A 65 -2.48 -2.03 25.33
C ASP A 65 -3.37 -1.60 26.50
N ARG A 66 -4.39 -0.77 26.24
CA ARG A 66 -5.39 -0.41 27.26
C ARG A 66 -6.16 -1.62 27.75
N LEU A 67 -6.57 -2.51 26.86
CA LEU A 67 -7.29 -3.73 27.21
C LEU A 67 -6.43 -4.63 28.11
N MET A 68 -5.17 -4.88 27.71
CA MET A 68 -4.26 -5.76 28.43
C MET A 68 -3.79 -5.16 29.75
N ASN A 69 -3.61 -3.84 29.84
CA ASN A 69 -3.25 -3.16 31.10
C ASN A 69 -4.44 -3.01 32.06
N THR A 70 -5.68 -3.16 31.59
CA THR A 70 -6.85 -3.14 32.45
C THR A 70 -6.97 -4.47 33.19
N ARG A 71 -6.88 -4.43 34.53
CA ARG A 71 -6.97 -5.64 35.38
C ARG A 71 -8.35 -6.28 35.29
N ALA A 72 -8.42 -7.56 34.94
CA ALA A 72 -9.67 -8.33 35.02
C ALA A 72 -9.98 -8.67 36.49
N LYS A 73 -11.23 -8.51 36.91
CA LYS A 73 -11.72 -8.88 38.26
C LYS A 73 -12.61 -10.12 38.27
N SER A 74 -12.83 -10.73 37.10
CA SER A 74 -13.67 -11.92 36.95
C SER A 74 -13.23 -12.75 35.74
N LEU A 75 -13.67 -14.01 35.71
CA LEU A 75 -13.45 -14.90 34.56
C LEU A 75 -13.98 -14.31 33.24
N LYS A 76 -15.11 -13.59 33.29
CA LYS A 76 -15.64 -12.88 32.11
C LYS A 76 -14.66 -11.84 31.58
N GLY A 77 -13.99 -11.10 32.46
CA GLY A 77 -12.96 -10.12 32.07
C GLY A 77 -11.72 -10.77 31.44
N LEU A 78 -11.29 -11.92 31.97
CA LEU A 78 -10.21 -12.72 31.38
C LEU A 78 -10.56 -13.21 29.97
N LEU A 79 -11.79 -13.72 29.78
CA LEU A 79 -12.24 -14.20 28.47
C LEU A 79 -12.26 -13.09 27.41
N VAL A 80 -12.50 -11.84 27.79
CA VAL A 80 -12.41 -10.70 26.85
C VAL A 80 -10.98 -10.53 26.34
N LYS A 81 -9.97 -10.62 27.21
CA LYS A 81 -8.55 -10.54 26.81
C LYS A 81 -8.16 -11.68 25.87
N VAL A 82 -8.61 -12.91 26.16
CA VAL A 82 -8.35 -14.07 25.30
C VAL A 82 -8.97 -13.90 23.92
N ARG A 83 -10.24 -13.48 23.82
CA ARG A 83 -10.88 -13.22 22.51
C ARG A 83 -10.20 -12.11 21.74
N ALA A 84 -9.70 -11.08 22.42
CA ALA A 84 -8.93 -10.03 21.76
C ALA A 84 -7.64 -10.57 21.15
N ARG A 85 -6.97 -11.55 21.80
CA ARG A 85 -5.82 -12.27 21.23
C ARG A 85 -6.19 -13.09 19.99
N GLU A 86 -7.34 -13.75 19.98
CA GLU A 86 -7.80 -14.58 18.84
C GLU A 86 -8.00 -13.77 17.56
N VAL A 87 -8.33 -12.48 17.68
CA VAL A 87 -8.55 -11.57 16.54
C VAL A 87 -7.28 -10.79 16.18
N ASP A 88 -6.28 -10.77 17.06
CA ASP A 88 -4.98 -10.16 16.80
C ASP A 88 -4.13 -11.10 15.93
N TYR A 89 -3.90 -10.74 14.66
CA TYR A 89 -3.07 -11.53 13.73
C TYR A 89 -1.57 -11.18 13.81
N SER A 90 -1.14 -10.49 14.86
CA SER A 90 0.28 -10.19 15.06
C SER A 90 1.07 -11.46 15.37
N ASP A 91 2.04 -11.78 14.51
CA ASP A 91 3.08 -12.81 14.72
C ASP A 91 4.25 -12.27 15.58
N ASP A 92 4.01 -11.25 16.41
CA ASP A 92 5.01 -10.68 17.30
C ASP A 92 5.15 -11.53 18.57
N GLU A 93 6.24 -12.28 18.68
CA GLU A 93 6.54 -13.12 19.85
C GLU A 93 6.67 -12.31 21.15
N ALA A 94 7.19 -11.08 21.09
CA ALA A 94 7.32 -10.24 22.28
C ALA A 94 5.93 -9.83 22.79
N LEU A 95 5.03 -9.52 21.87
CA LEU A 95 3.64 -9.24 22.18
C LEU A 95 2.93 -10.44 22.81
N GLU A 96 3.15 -11.65 22.29
CA GLU A 96 2.61 -12.89 22.86
C GLU A 96 2.97 -13.02 24.34
N VAL A 97 4.25 -12.78 24.66
CA VAL A 97 4.76 -12.84 26.03
C VAL A 97 4.10 -11.78 26.93
N GLU A 98 3.84 -10.56 26.43
CA GLU A 98 3.15 -9.51 27.20
C GLU A 98 1.71 -9.87 27.53
N ILE A 99 0.98 -10.41 26.56
CA ILE A 99 -0.40 -10.87 26.74
C ILE A 99 -0.45 -11.98 27.79
N LEU A 100 0.44 -12.98 27.69
CA LEU A 100 0.53 -14.07 28.66
C LEU A 100 0.87 -13.55 30.07
N LYS A 101 1.80 -12.60 30.20
CA LYS A 101 2.11 -11.96 31.50
C LYS A 101 0.89 -11.28 32.10
N SER A 102 0.13 -10.53 31.30
CA SER A 102 -1.11 -9.86 31.74
C SER A 102 -2.15 -10.86 32.24
N LEU A 103 -2.41 -11.92 31.47
CA LEU A 103 -3.35 -12.97 31.85
C LEU A 103 -2.95 -13.68 33.15
N VAL A 104 -1.66 -14.01 33.30
CA VAL A 104 -1.13 -14.62 34.52
C VAL A 104 -1.26 -13.69 35.72
N ALA A 105 -1.00 -12.39 35.56
CA ALA A 105 -1.16 -11.40 36.62
C ALA A 105 -2.62 -11.32 37.11
N ASP A 106 -3.58 -11.28 36.17
CA ASP A 106 -5.01 -11.29 36.49
C ASP A 106 -5.44 -12.60 37.18
N LEU A 107 -4.96 -13.76 36.74
CA LEU A 107 -5.27 -15.05 37.37
C LEU A 107 -4.73 -15.15 38.80
N LYS A 108 -3.48 -14.70 39.03
CA LYS A 108 -2.89 -14.63 40.38
C LYS A 108 -3.69 -13.71 41.29
N ALA A 109 -4.15 -12.59 40.75
CA ALA A 109 -4.98 -11.61 41.43
C ALA A 109 -6.39 -12.09 41.79
N MET A 110 -6.89 -13.15 41.15
CA MET A 110 -8.21 -13.75 41.40
C MET A 110 -8.17 -14.92 42.38
N ARG A 111 -6.99 -15.52 42.61
CA ARG A 111 -6.82 -16.49 43.71
C ARG A 111 -6.88 -15.72 45.04
N PRO A 112 -7.66 -16.19 46.03
CA PRO A 112 -7.72 -15.60 47.36
C PRO A 112 -6.35 -15.64 48.06
#